data_AF-D3IDY0-F1
#
_entry.id   AF-D3IDY0-F1
#
_cell.length_a   1.000
_cell.length_b   1.000
_cell.length_c   1.000
_cell.angle_alpha   90.00
_cell.angle_beta   90.00
_cell.angle_gamma   90.00
#
_symmetry.space_group_name_H-M   'P 1'
#
loop_
_entity.id
_entity.type
_entity.pdbx_description
1 polymer ?
#
loop_
_entity_poly.entity_id
_entity_poly.type
_entity_poly.pdbx_seq_one_letter_code
_entity_poly.pdbx_strand_id
1 'polypeptide(L)'
;MVNVVVKEQNIISAANEGMDAFIEVFVEAIKNAIGGELTATNMAELNASQITLLAYYVLREEVMDGGFIQLIHNGYGGFIFLNPFSAMMRRWGLGDLCSLINKCHKSYKKHREVLEAECSDEEFMALFEKYPEFDDFDDKFVEYEEYWTTKMAEYVDEHIADFAVVES
;
A
#
# COMPACT_ATOMS: atom_id res chain seq x y z
N MET A 1 16.94 13.25 -1.40
CA MET A 1 15.53 12.84 -1.53
C MET A 1 14.82 13.91 -2.31
N VAL A 2 13.88 13.54 -3.18
CA VAL A 2 13.12 14.49 -4.00
C VAL A 2 12.30 15.43 -3.12
N ASN A 3 12.07 16.64 -3.61
CA ASN A 3 11.19 17.59 -2.95
C ASN A 3 9.75 17.33 -3.40
N VAL A 4 8.93 16.77 -2.52
CA VAL A 4 7.50 16.57 -2.75
C VAL A 4 6.76 17.79 -2.25
N VAL A 5 5.90 18.37 -3.09
CA VAL A 5 5.17 19.60 -2.80
C VAL A 5 3.68 19.36 -2.99
N VAL A 6 2.88 19.82 -2.03
CA VAL A 6 1.42 19.74 -2.07
C VAL A 6 0.84 21.12 -1.78
N LYS A 7 -0.21 21.51 -2.50
CA LYS A 7 -0.92 22.77 -2.23
C LYS A 7 -1.91 22.61 -1.06
N GLU A 8 -1.91 23.56 -0.14
CA GLU A 8 -2.83 23.59 1.01
C GLU A 8 -4.29 23.47 0.58
N GLN A 9 -4.68 24.16 -0.49
CA GLN A 9 -6.05 24.08 -1.04
C GLN A 9 -6.44 22.66 -1.50
N ASN A 10 -5.49 21.88 -2.03
CA ASN A 10 -5.75 20.51 -2.47
C ASN A 10 -5.98 19.60 -1.25
N ILE A 11 -5.18 19.77 -0.19
CA ILE A 11 -5.34 19.04 1.08
C ILE A 11 -6.73 19.32 1.67
N ILE A 12 -7.10 20.59 1.78
CA ILE A 12 -8.40 21.00 2.34
C ILE A 12 -9.55 20.46 1.50
N SER A 13 -9.44 20.54 0.17
CA SER A 13 -10.50 20.06 -0.73
C SER A 13 -10.67 18.54 -0.58
N ALA A 14 -9.57 17.79 -0.65
CA ALA A 14 -9.59 16.34 -0.55
C ALA A 14 -10.04 15.83 0.83
N ALA A 15 -9.66 16.50 1.92
CA ALA A 15 -10.13 16.16 3.26
C ALA A 15 -11.67 16.28 3.42
N ASN A 16 -12.32 17.15 2.63
CA ASN A 16 -13.79 17.25 2.61
C ASN A 16 -14.45 16.16 1.75
N GLU A 17 -13.72 15.54 0.82
CA GLU A 17 -14.21 14.47 -0.04
C GLU A 17 -14.13 13.11 0.66
N GLY A 18 -13.04 12.85 1.38
CA GLY A 18 -12.87 11.63 2.16
C GLY A 18 -11.40 11.29 2.42
N MET A 19 -11.17 10.27 3.25
CA MET A 19 -9.82 9.85 3.64
C MET A 19 -9.02 9.24 2.48
N ASP A 20 -9.71 8.60 1.54
CA ASP A 20 -9.11 8.09 0.30
C ASP A 20 -8.56 9.24 -0.55
N ALA A 21 -9.40 10.23 -0.85
CA ALA A 21 -9.01 11.41 -1.63
C ALA A 21 -7.88 12.17 -0.94
N PHE A 22 -7.92 12.29 0.39
CA PHE A 22 -6.85 12.89 1.16
C PHE A 22 -5.50 12.17 0.97
N ILE A 23 -5.47 10.84 1.10
CA ILE A 23 -4.26 10.04 0.86
C ILE A 23 -3.78 10.18 -0.59
N GLU A 24 -4.71 10.18 -1.54
CA GLU A 24 -4.42 10.26 -2.98
C GLU A 24 -3.65 11.54 -3.34
N VAL A 25 -3.98 12.69 -2.73
CA VAL A 25 -3.23 13.94 -2.94
C VAL A 25 -1.73 13.78 -2.66
N PHE A 26 -1.38 13.07 -1.58
CA PHE A 26 0.04 12.83 -1.24
C PHE A 26 0.66 11.78 -2.16
N VAL A 27 -0.08 10.72 -2.50
CA VAL A 27 0.39 9.67 -3.43
C VAL A 27 0.71 10.28 -4.79
N GLU A 28 -0.19 11.08 -5.35
CA GLU A 28 0.00 11.75 -6.63
C GLU A 28 1.18 12.72 -6.58
N ALA A 29 1.32 13.50 -5.51
CA ALA A 29 2.45 14.42 -5.37
C ALA A 29 3.79 13.68 -5.30
N ILE A 30 3.85 12.55 -4.58
CA ILE A 30 5.04 11.70 -4.51
C ILE A 30 5.36 11.13 -5.90
N LYS A 31 4.36 10.56 -6.59
CA LYS A 31 4.52 10.01 -7.95
C LYS A 31 4.99 11.08 -8.93
N ASN A 32 4.38 12.26 -8.93
CA ASN A 32 4.77 13.37 -9.79
C ASN A 32 6.23 13.82 -9.51
N ALA A 33 6.66 13.85 -8.25
CA ALA A 33 8.02 14.23 -7.88
C ALA A 33 9.09 13.24 -8.38
N ILE A 34 8.74 11.96 -8.56
CA ILE A 34 9.63 10.92 -9.12
C ILE A 34 9.42 10.67 -10.62
N GLY A 35 8.65 11.53 -11.29
CA GLY A 35 8.42 11.46 -12.74
C GLY A 35 7.37 10.43 -13.17
N GLY A 36 6.48 10.01 -12.27
CA GLY A 36 5.39 9.07 -12.53
C GLY A 36 5.40 7.90 -11.54
N GLU A 37 5.33 6.68 -12.05
CA GLU A 37 5.22 5.49 -11.20
C GLU A 37 6.51 5.13 -10.46
N LEU A 38 6.35 4.45 -9.32
CA LEU A 38 7.46 3.93 -8.54
C LEU A 38 8.17 2.80 -9.30
N THR A 39 9.48 2.88 -9.39
CA THR A 39 10.36 1.88 -9.99
C THR A 39 11.51 1.55 -9.04
N ALA A 40 12.21 0.44 -9.28
CA ALA A 40 13.40 0.10 -8.49
C ALA A 40 14.49 1.19 -8.54
N THR A 41 14.56 1.96 -9.62
CA THR A 41 15.57 3.00 -9.81
C THR A 41 15.23 4.28 -9.04
N ASN A 42 13.99 4.78 -9.14
CA ASN A 42 13.59 6.03 -8.50
C ASN A 42 13.18 5.86 -7.01
N MET A 43 13.01 4.63 -6.52
CA MET A 43 12.72 4.37 -5.10
C MET A 43 13.78 4.95 -4.16
N ALA A 44 15.06 4.96 -4.57
CA ALA A 44 16.15 5.54 -3.79
C ALA A 44 16.07 7.07 -3.63
N GLU A 45 15.22 7.74 -4.43
CA GLU A 45 14.97 9.17 -4.35
C GLU A 45 13.97 9.54 -3.24
N LEU A 46 13.20 8.56 -2.76
CA LEU A 46 12.17 8.73 -1.74
C LEU A 46 12.67 8.43 -0.33
N ASN A 47 11.98 9.04 0.64
CA ASN A 47 12.18 8.72 2.04
C ASN A 47 11.34 7.50 2.47
N ALA A 48 11.61 6.97 3.66
CA ALA A 48 10.93 5.78 4.16
C ALA A 48 9.40 5.98 4.34
N SER A 49 8.95 7.15 4.77
CA SER A 49 7.52 7.48 4.93
C SER A 49 6.81 7.53 3.57
N GLN A 50 7.41 8.18 2.58
CA GLN A 50 6.89 8.26 1.22
C GLN A 50 6.78 6.87 0.58
N ILE A 51 7.82 6.04 0.69
CA ILE A 51 7.79 4.64 0.19
C ILE A 51 6.70 3.84 0.90
N THR A 52 6.54 4.04 2.22
CA THR A 52 5.52 3.34 3.01
C THR A 52 4.11 3.74 2.59
N LEU A 53 3.86 5.02 2.30
CA LEU A 53 2.56 5.48 1.83
C LEU A 53 2.22 4.92 0.44
N LEU A 54 3.19 4.90 -0.48
CA LEU A 54 3.01 4.24 -1.79
C LEU A 54 2.74 2.74 -1.64
N ALA A 55 3.43 2.07 -0.70
CA ALA A 55 3.16 0.66 -0.40
C ALA A 55 1.75 0.43 0.14
N TYR A 56 1.24 1.33 1.00
CA TYR A 56 -0.13 1.26 1.47
C TYR A 56 -1.14 1.45 0.34
N TYR A 57 -0.92 2.45 -0.52
CA TYR A 57 -1.78 2.71 -1.67
C TYR A 57 -1.85 1.49 -2.61
N VAL A 58 -0.71 0.94 -3.02
CA VAL A 58 -0.66 -0.27 -3.86
C VAL A 58 -1.32 -1.46 -3.18
N LEU A 59 -1.05 -1.67 -1.88
CA LEU A 59 -1.69 -2.74 -1.12
C LEU A 59 -3.22 -2.63 -1.18
N ARG A 60 -3.77 -1.45 -0.93
CA ARG A 60 -5.20 -1.20 -0.93
C ARG A 60 -5.81 -1.44 -2.31
N GLU A 61 -5.24 -0.84 -3.36
CA GLU A 61 -5.76 -0.97 -4.72
C GLU A 61 -5.81 -2.44 -5.17
N GLU A 62 -4.71 -3.17 -4.97
CA GLU A 62 -4.62 -4.57 -5.40
C GLU A 62 -5.54 -5.48 -4.60
N VAL A 63 -5.61 -5.32 -3.28
CA VAL A 63 -6.40 -6.21 -2.42
C VAL A 63 -7.89 -5.93 -2.54
N MET A 64 -8.30 -4.66 -2.70
CA MET A 64 -9.71 -4.31 -2.89
C MET A 64 -10.25 -4.73 -4.26
N ASP A 65 -9.38 -4.83 -5.28
CA ASP A 65 -9.77 -5.28 -6.62
C ASP A 65 -9.76 -6.81 -6.78
N GLY A 66 -8.69 -7.48 -6.31
CA GLY A 66 -8.50 -8.93 -6.54
C GLY A 66 -7.78 -9.69 -5.43
N GLY A 67 -7.65 -9.11 -4.24
CA GLY A 67 -7.06 -9.79 -3.08
C GLY A 67 -5.54 -9.92 -3.12
N PHE A 68 -5.00 -10.58 -2.10
CA PHE A 68 -3.56 -10.75 -1.90
C PHE A 68 -2.92 -11.64 -2.97
N ILE A 69 -3.66 -12.59 -3.56
CA ILE A 69 -3.15 -13.40 -4.67
C ILE A 69 -2.89 -12.51 -5.90
N GLN A 70 -3.83 -11.61 -6.25
CA GLN A 70 -3.62 -10.64 -7.32
C GLN A 70 -2.43 -9.72 -7.03
N LEU A 71 -2.35 -9.16 -5.82
CA LEU A 71 -1.21 -8.34 -5.39
C LEU A 71 0.13 -9.03 -5.61
N ILE A 72 0.22 -10.30 -5.21
CA ILE A 72 1.47 -11.09 -5.34
C ILE A 72 1.77 -11.36 -6.82
N HIS A 73 0.76 -11.76 -7.59
CA HIS A 73 0.91 -12.08 -9.00
C HIS A 73 1.33 -10.86 -9.83
N ASN A 74 0.80 -9.68 -9.49
CA ASN A 74 1.19 -8.39 -10.10
C ASN A 74 2.59 -7.92 -9.68
N GLY A 75 3.33 -8.73 -8.90
CA GLY A 75 4.73 -8.50 -8.54
C GLY A 75 4.95 -7.66 -7.29
N TYR A 76 3.87 -7.28 -6.58
CA TYR A 76 3.98 -6.44 -5.38
C TYR A 76 4.25 -7.21 -4.10
N GLY A 77 4.23 -8.55 -4.13
CA GLY A 77 4.52 -9.39 -2.95
C GLY A 77 5.88 -9.06 -2.32
N GLY A 78 6.94 -8.94 -3.13
CA GLY A 78 8.25 -8.52 -2.64
C GLY A 78 8.24 -7.11 -2.04
N PHE A 79 7.52 -6.18 -2.67
CA PHE A 79 7.44 -4.79 -2.23
C PHE A 79 6.75 -4.65 -0.88
N ILE A 80 5.69 -5.42 -0.62
CA ILE A 80 4.94 -5.38 0.64
C ILE A 80 5.59 -6.23 1.73
N PHE A 81 6.02 -7.46 1.42
CA PHE A 81 6.39 -8.44 2.44
C PHE A 81 7.89 -8.45 2.78
N LEU A 82 8.76 -8.01 1.87
CA LEU A 82 10.23 -8.06 2.07
C LEU A 82 10.84 -6.70 2.46
N ASN A 83 10.08 -5.62 2.32
CA ASN A 83 10.41 -4.30 2.86
C ASN A 83 9.85 -4.12 4.28
N PRO A 84 10.33 -3.12 5.04
CA PRO A 84 9.88 -2.89 6.42
C PRO A 84 8.45 -2.34 6.55
N PHE A 85 7.55 -2.60 5.59
CA PHE A 85 6.18 -2.08 5.57
C PHE A 85 5.40 -2.45 6.83
N SER A 86 5.35 -3.74 7.21
CA SER A 86 4.61 -4.17 8.41
C SER A 86 5.19 -3.58 9.70
N ALA A 87 6.50 -3.31 9.74
CA ALA A 87 7.14 -2.65 10.87
C ALA A 87 6.72 -1.17 10.96
N MET A 88 6.54 -0.50 9.81
CA MET A 88 6.04 0.88 9.75
C MET A 88 4.57 0.95 10.19
N MET A 89 3.72 0.00 9.77
CA MET A 89 2.33 -0.06 10.24
C MET A 89 2.24 -0.09 11.76
N ARG A 90 3.10 -0.88 12.42
CA ARG A 90 3.18 -0.88 13.89
C ARG A 90 3.62 0.47 14.46
N ARG A 91 4.63 1.11 13.86
CA ARG A 91 5.13 2.42 14.31
C ARG A 91 4.09 3.52 14.16
N TRP A 92 3.23 3.42 13.15
CA TRP A 92 2.18 4.39 12.84
C TRP A 92 0.87 4.09 13.59
N GLY A 93 0.87 3.13 14.52
CA GLY A 93 -0.32 2.78 15.31
C GLY A 93 -1.29 1.80 14.64
N LEU A 94 -1.03 1.37 13.40
CA LEU A 94 -1.79 0.33 12.68
C LEU A 94 -1.33 -1.09 13.07
N GLY A 95 -1.43 -1.40 14.36
CA GLY A 95 -0.99 -2.70 14.91
C GLY A 95 -1.73 -3.90 14.35
N ASP A 96 -3.03 -3.77 14.04
CA ASP A 96 -3.84 -4.85 13.50
C ASP A 96 -3.53 -5.13 12.03
N LEU A 97 -3.31 -4.09 11.23
CA LEU A 97 -2.81 -4.23 9.86
C LEU A 97 -1.41 -4.87 9.85
N CYS A 98 -0.51 -4.43 10.75
CA CYS A 98 0.79 -5.09 10.96
C CYS A 98 0.63 -6.60 11.23
N SER A 99 -0.34 -6.99 12.06
CA SER A 99 -0.62 -8.39 12.36
C SER A 99 -1.14 -9.14 11.12
N LEU A 100 -2.05 -8.55 10.35
CA LEU A 100 -2.57 -9.14 9.10
C LEU A 100 -1.43 -9.38 8.10
N ILE A 101 -0.63 -8.34 7.79
CA ILE A 101 0.47 -8.43 6.84
C ILE A 101 1.51 -9.48 7.26
N ASN A 102 1.82 -9.58 8.55
CA ASN A 102 2.75 -10.59 9.04
C ASN A 102 2.20 -12.03 8.97
N LYS A 103 0.88 -12.22 9.02
CA LYS A 103 0.25 -13.54 8.78
C LYS A 103 0.28 -13.88 7.30
N CYS A 104 -0.15 -12.95 6.44
CA CYS A 104 -0.10 -13.11 4.99
C CYS A 104 1.32 -13.38 4.47
N HIS A 105 2.33 -12.68 5.00
CA HIS A 105 3.75 -12.93 4.67
C HIS A 105 4.16 -14.40 4.92
N LYS A 106 3.65 -15.07 5.97
CA LYS A 106 3.99 -16.47 6.21
C LYS A 106 3.48 -17.38 5.09
N SER A 107 2.26 -17.16 4.62
CA SER A 107 1.66 -17.88 3.49
C SER A 107 2.38 -17.54 2.18
N TYR A 108 2.64 -16.25 1.92
CA TYR A 108 3.45 -15.81 0.78
C TYR A 108 4.80 -16.52 0.75
N LYS A 109 5.56 -16.53 1.86
CA LYS A 109 6.87 -17.18 1.90
C LYS A 109 6.81 -18.69 1.60
N LYS A 110 5.73 -19.37 2.00
CA LYS A 110 5.51 -20.80 1.77
C LYS A 110 5.19 -21.11 0.30
N HIS A 111 4.53 -20.18 -0.39
CA HIS A 111 3.96 -20.39 -1.72
C HIS A 111 4.52 -19.48 -2.82
N ARG A 112 5.53 -18.66 -2.48
CA ARG A 112 6.09 -17.58 -3.31
C ARG A 112 6.38 -18.01 -4.74
N GLU A 113 7.11 -19.10 -4.93
CA GLU A 113 7.54 -19.55 -6.26
C GLU A 113 6.37 -19.81 -7.20
N VAL A 114 5.24 -20.29 -6.66
CA VAL A 114 4.03 -20.58 -7.45
C VAL A 114 3.20 -19.32 -7.65
N LEU A 115 3.08 -18.47 -6.63
CA LEU A 115 2.25 -17.26 -6.70
C LEU A 115 2.88 -16.15 -7.58
N GLU A 116 4.20 -16.09 -7.67
CA GLU A 116 4.94 -15.13 -8.53
C GLU A 116 5.20 -15.68 -9.95
N ALA A 117 4.83 -16.93 -10.25
CA ALA A 117 5.08 -17.52 -11.55
C ALA A 117 4.19 -16.91 -12.63
N GLU A 118 4.74 -16.72 -13.82
CA GLU A 118 3.93 -16.45 -15.02
C GLU A 118 2.98 -17.63 -15.25
N CYS A 119 1.71 -17.33 -15.48
CA CYS A 119 0.69 -18.32 -15.76
C CYS A 119 -0.40 -17.75 -16.66
N SER A 120 -1.18 -18.61 -17.29
CA SER A 120 -2.37 -18.21 -18.04
C SER A 120 -3.49 -17.73 -17.11
N ASP A 121 -4.48 -17.01 -17.65
CA ASP A 121 -5.64 -16.55 -16.87
C ASP A 121 -6.36 -17.70 -16.15
N GLU A 122 -6.51 -18.86 -16.79
CA GLU A 122 -7.14 -20.03 -16.17
C GLU A 122 -6.31 -20.57 -14.98
N GLU A 123 -4.98 -20.61 -15.13
CA GLU A 123 -4.07 -21.02 -14.07
C GLU A 123 -4.04 -20.02 -12.92
N PHE A 124 -4.11 -18.71 -13.22
CA PHE A 124 -4.21 -17.63 -12.25
C PHE A 124 -5.51 -17.74 -11.44
N MET A 125 -6.66 -17.91 -12.10
CA MET A 125 -7.94 -18.12 -11.42
C MET A 125 -7.91 -19.36 -10.52
N ALA A 126 -7.23 -20.43 -10.96
CA ALA A 126 -7.06 -21.63 -10.15
C ALA A 126 -6.17 -21.42 -8.90
N LEU A 127 -5.41 -20.33 -8.79
CA LEU A 127 -4.63 -20.03 -7.58
C LEU A 127 -5.54 -19.74 -6.39
N PHE A 128 -6.66 -19.04 -6.60
CA PHE A 128 -7.62 -18.73 -5.54
C PHE A 128 -8.19 -20.00 -4.91
N GLU A 129 -8.62 -20.97 -5.73
CA GLU A 129 -9.11 -22.26 -5.23
C GLU A 129 -8.01 -23.11 -4.56
N LYS A 130 -6.77 -23.03 -5.05
CA LYS A 130 -5.63 -23.80 -4.51
C LYS A 130 -5.12 -23.25 -3.17
N TYR A 131 -5.28 -21.96 -2.94
CA TYR A 131 -4.77 -21.27 -1.75
C TYR A 131 -5.87 -20.49 -1.02
N PRO A 132 -6.95 -21.18 -0.57
CA PRO A 132 -8.08 -20.53 0.11
C PRO A 132 -7.69 -19.92 1.47
N GLU A 133 -6.47 -20.18 1.96
CA GLU A 133 -5.93 -19.52 3.15
C GLU A 133 -5.72 -18.00 2.95
N PHE A 134 -5.68 -17.50 1.70
CA PHE A 134 -5.63 -16.07 1.42
C PHE A 134 -7.00 -15.39 1.53
N ASP A 135 -8.10 -16.12 1.34
CA ASP A 135 -9.46 -15.59 1.46
C ASP A 135 -9.70 -14.99 2.87
N ASP A 136 -9.21 -15.65 3.93
CA ASP A 136 -9.28 -15.14 5.31
C ASP A 136 -8.54 -13.80 5.47
N PHE A 137 -7.49 -13.56 4.69
CA PHE A 137 -6.75 -12.29 4.70
C PHE A 137 -7.45 -11.22 3.89
N ASP A 138 -8.01 -11.59 2.74
CA ASP A 138 -8.77 -10.70 1.85
C ASP A 138 -10.04 -10.22 2.54
N ASP A 139 -10.85 -11.12 3.08
CA ASP A 139 -12.07 -10.80 3.83
C ASP A 139 -11.77 -9.86 4.99
N LYS A 140 -10.70 -10.15 5.75
CA LYS A 140 -10.29 -9.30 6.86
C LYS A 140 -9.79 -7.94 6.37
N PHE A 141 -9.14 -7.87 5.21
CA PHE A 141 -8.72 -6.59 4.68
C PHE A 141 -9.92 -5.75 4.29
N VAL A 142 -10.84 -6.31 3.51
CA VAL A 142 -12.07 -5.65 3.07
C VAL A 142 -12.93 -5.19 4.25
N GLU A 143 -13.08 -6.02 5.31
CA GLU A 143 -13.86 -5.65 6.50
C GLU A 143 -13.29 -4.41 7.23
N TYR A 144 -11.97 -4.22 7.24
CA TYR A 144 -11.29 -3.17 8.01
C TYR A 144 -10.66 -2.08 7.15
N GLU A 145 -10.83 -2.11 5.83
CA GLU A 145 -10.14 -1.21 4.91
C GLU A 145 -10.42 0.26 5.24
N GLU A 146 -11.69 0.65 5.37
CA GLU A 146 -12.09 2.03 5.69
C GLU A 146 -11.46 2.50 7.02
N TYR A 147 -11.40 1.61 8.01
CA TYR A 147 -10.77 1.89 9.30
C TYR A 147 -9.27 2.13 9.16
N TRP A 148 -8.56 1.29 8.40
CA TRP A 148 -7.11 1.45 8.21
C TRP A 148 -6.78 2.65 7.32
N THR A 149 -7.59 2.94 6.31
CA THR A 149 -7.44 4.14 5.48
C THR A 149 -7.62 5.39 6.34
N THR A 150 -8.63 5.41 7.21
CA THR A 150 -8.81 6.51 8.15
C THR A 150 -7.60 6.67 9.07
N LYS A 151 -7.08 5.59 9.65
CA LYS A 151 -5.89 5.64 10.52
C LYS A 151 -4.62 6.07 9.78
N MET A 152 -4.49 5.68 8.52
CA MET A 152 -3.40 6.10 7.65
C MET A 152 -3.47 7.60 7.36
N ALA A 153 -4.66 8.10 6.99
CA ALA A 153 -4.90 9.51 6.73
C ALA A 153 -4.65 10.37 7.98
N GLU A 154 -5.15 9.95 9.15
CA GLU A 154 -4.87 10.60 10.43
C GLU A 154 -3.35 10.69 10.69
N TYR A 155 -2.60 9.60 10.49
CA TYR A 155 -1.14 9.62 10.67
C TYR A 155 -0.47 10.59 9.70
N VAL A 156 -0.87 10.59 8.42
CA VAL A 156 -0.32 11.50 7.40
C VAL A 156 -0.62 12.96 7.76
N ASP A 157 -1.83 13.28 8.20
CA ASP A 157 -2.23 14.64 8.62
C ASP A 157 -1.40 15.15 9.81
N GLU A 158 -1.20 14.30 10.81
CA GLU A 158 -0.37 14.63 11.98
C GLU A 158 1.13 14.79 11.64
N HIS A 159 1.58 14.21 10.52
CA HIS A 159 3.00 14.13 10.13
C HIS A 159 3.26 14.60 8.70
N ILE A 160 2.49 15.58 8.19
CA ILE A 160 2.57 16.03 6.78
C ILE A 160 4.00 16.29 6.31
N ALA A 161 4.85 16.87 7.17
CA ALA A 161 6.24 17.22 6.86
C ALA A 161 7.13 16.01 6.51
N ASP A 162 6.74 14.79 6.91
CA ASP A 162 7.43 13.55 6.52
C ASP A 162 7.11 13.14 5.07
N PHE A 163 6.02 13.63 4.50
CA PHE A 163 5.51 13.25 3.19
C PHE A 163 5.73 14.34 2.14
N ALA A 164 5.45 15.61 2.50
CA ALA A 164 5.50 16.73 1.58
C ALA A 164 5.77 18.07 2.28
N VAL A 165 6.24 19.04 1.51
CA VAL A 165 6.21 20.47 1.85
C VAL A 165 4.86 21.04 1.41
N VAL A 166 4.18 21.75 2.32
CA VAL A 166 2.92 22.43 2.02
C VAL A 166 3.20 23.82 1.47
N GLU A 167 2.64 24.12 0.31
CA GLU A 167 2.62 25.46 -0.30
C GLU A 167 1.22 26.06 -0.22
N SER A 168 1.17 27.36 0.10
CA SER A 168 -0.07 28.15 0.14
C SER A 168 -0.63 28.47 -1.25
#